data_AF-A0A314L1Q4-F1
#
_entry.id   AF-A0A314L1Q4-F1
#
_cell.length_a   1.000
_cell.length_b   1.000
_cell.length_c   1.000
_cell.angle_alpha   90.00
_cell.angle_beta   90.00
_cell.angle_gamma   90.00
#
_symmetry.space_group_name_H-M   'P 1'
#
loop_
_entity.id
_entity.type
_entity.pdbx_description
1 polymer ?
#
loop_
_entity_poly.entity_id
_entity_poly.type
_entity_poly.pdbx_seq_one_letter_code
_entity_poly.pdbx_strand_id
1 'polypeptide(L)'
;MAISTRVSHKIVDRASSCTLIDAWAVTTRGGTKFAVPEFVAAAKFLPPPNPQVSTLLESQIISCDNNQHISKIFVFDASTTASLKAKAISDVVPVPTRVEVVSAVIWKCAMAATSGIGRRSSCLIQNVNMRKRFVPPMPKHCVGNVVAVSVASCKGENDCSDLPTLVSCIRKGLLELIPKYKDKQERDKAIFAIPYNSMELTRAFRRREVDIYLNSWCGYQFYD
;
A
#
# COMPACT_ATOMS: atom_id res chain seq x y z
N MET A 1 -27.78 -11.32 -7.61
CA MET A 1 -26.98 -10.75 -8.71
C MET A 1 -25.59 -10.45 -8.18
N ALA A 2 -24.54 -10.81 -8.92
CA ALA A 2 -23.15 -10.51 -8.56
C ALA A 2 -22.50 -9.72 -9.70
N ILE A 3 -21.73 -8.69 -9.37
CA ILE A 3 -21.00 -7.85 -10.33
C ILE A 3 -19.53 -7.96 -9.99
N SER A 4 -18.69 -8.21 -11.00
CA SER A 4 -17.25 -8.20 -10.87
C SER A 4 -16.65 -7.16 -11.81
N THR A 5 -15.53 -6.57 -11.40
CA THR A 5 -14.76 -5.64 -12.23
C THR A 5 -13.33 -6.15 -12.36
N ARG A 6 -12.80 -6.09 -13.58
CA ARG A 6 -11.40 -6.41 -13.86
C ARG A 6 -10.75 -5.19 -14.49
N VAL A 7 -9.75 -4.67 -13.82
CA VAL A 7 -9.01 -3.48 -14.27
C VAL A 7 -7.54 -3.83 -14.43
N SER A 8 -6.90 -3.24 -15.43
CA SER A 8 -5.45 -3.36 -15.60
C SER A 8 -4.74 -2.44 -14.61
N HIS A 9 -3.97 -3.00 -13.69
CA HIS A 9 -3.18 -2.22 -12.72
C HIS A 9 -2.10 -1.37 -13.41
N LYS A 10 -1.77 -1.63 -14.69
CA LYS A 10 -0.92 -0.75 -15.50
C LYS A 10 -1.56 0.63 -15.71
N ILE A 11 -2.90 0.71 -15.68
CA ILE A 11 -3.66 1.91 -16.01
C ILE A 11 -4.18 2.59 -14.74
N VAL A 12 -4.70 1.82 -13.78
CA VAL A 12 -5.39 2.37 -12.60
C VAL A 12 -4.93 1.72 -11.32
N ASP A 13 -4.77 2.52 -10.27
CA ASP A 13 -4.69 2.01 -8.91
C ASP A 13 -6.10 1.81 -8.31
N ARG A 14 -6.13 1.41 -7.03
CA ARG A 14 -7.38 1.19 -6.29
C ARG A 14 -8.25 2.44 -6.20
N ALA A 15 -7.68 3.62 -5.98
CA ALA A 15 -8.45 4.85 -5.82
C ALA A 15 -9.16 5.24 -7.12
N SER A 16 -8.47 5.11 -8.25
CA SER A 16 -9.05 5.31 -9.57
C SER A 16 -10.11 4.27 -9.90
N SER A 17 -9.89 3.01 -9.50
CA SER A 17 -10.87 1.93 -9.67
C SER A 17 -12.16 2.21 -8.90
N CYS A 18 -12.06 2.63 -7.63
CA CYS A 18 -13.23 3.01 -6.83
C CYS A 18 -13.95 4.21 -7.44
N THR A 19 -13.22 5.25 -7.85
CA THR A 19 -13.83 6.44 -8.49
C THR A 19 -14.63 6.06 -9.75
N LEU A 20 -14.11 5.14 -10.57
CA LEU A 20 -14.82 4.65 -11.75
C LEU A 20 -16.09 3.87 -11.39
N ILE A 21 -16.01 2.98 -10.40
CA ILE A 21 -17.14 2.16 -9.94
C ILE A 21 -18.22 3.04 -9.33
N ASP A 22 -17.84 4.04 -8.52
CA ASP A 22 -18.77 4.99 -7.91
C ASP A 22 -19.49 5.82 -8.99
N ALA A 23 -18.75 6.35 -9.97
CA ALA A 23 -19.32 7.11 -11.07
C ALA A 23 -20.26 6.24 -11.93
N TRP A 24 -19.89 4.99 -12.19
CA TRP A 24 -20.73 4.04 -12.91
C TRP A 24 -22.04 3.77 -12.15
N ALA A 25 -21.95 3.49 -10.85
CA ALA A 25 -23.10 3.21 -10.00
C ALA A 25 -24.07 4.41 -9.88
N VAL A 26 -23.55 5.65 -9.80
CA VAL A 26 -24.39 6.86 -9.80
C VAL A 26 -25.07 7.07 -11.14
N THR A 27 -24.33 6.89 -12.25
CA THR A 27 -24.85 7.08 -13.61
C THR A 27 -26.00 6.12 -13.91
N THR A 28 -25.87 4.84 -13.54
CA THR A 28 -26.92 3.84 -13.76
C THR A 28 -28.19 4.08 -12.94
N ARG A 29 -28.09 4.82 -11.82
CA ARG A 29 -29.25 5.27 -11.02
C ARG A 29 -29.88 6.58 -11.53
N GLY A 30 -29.40 7.15 -12.64
CA GLY A 30 -29.87 8.43 -13.16
C GLY A 30 -29.40 9.64 -12.33
N GLY A 31 -28.39 9.46 -11.46
CA GLY A 31 -27.82 10.55 -10.69
C GLY A 31 -26.87 11.43 -11.51
N THR A 32 -26.86 12.73 -11.23
CA THR A 32 -26.01 13.72 -11.91
C THR A 32 -24.85 14.22 -11.06
N LYS A 33 -24.82 13.88 -9.76
CA LYS A 33 -23.77 14.27 -8.81
C LYS A 33 -22.79 13.12 -8.64
N PHE A 34 -21.82 13.01 -9.54
CA PHE A 34 -20.71 12.08 -9.39
C PHE A 34 -19.38 12.81 -9.48
N ALA A 35 -18.37 12.19 -8.87
CA ALA A 35 -17.00 12.60 -9.03
C ALA A 35 -16.55 12.35 -10.48
N VAL A 36 -16.21 13.43 -11.21
CA VAL A 36 -15.72 13.30 -12.58
C VAL A 36 -14.28 12.76 -12.54
N PRO A 37 -13.99 11.61 -13.17
CA PRO A 37 -12.62 11.11 -13.25
C PRO A 37 -11.73 12.08 -14.05
N GLU A 38 -10.62 12.51 -13.45
CA GLU A 38 -9.69 13.43 -14.08
C GLU A 38 -8.49 12.69 -14.68
N PHE A 39 -8.49 12.45 -15.99
CA PHE A 39 -7.48 11.64 -16.67
C PHE A 39 -6.10 12.31 -16.83
N VAL A 40 -6.07 13.64 -16.96
CA VAL A 40 -4.84 14.39 -17.22
C VAL A 40 -4.26 15.02 -15.95
N ALA A 41 -4.97 14.93 -14.83
CA ALA A 41 -4.56 15.58 -13.59
C ALA A 41 -3.20 15.09 -13.09
N ALA A 42 -2.92 13.78 -13.13
CA ALA A 42 -1.66 13.21 -12.64
C ALA A 42 -0.45 13.76 -13.41
N ALA A 43 -0.57 13.93 -14.72
CA ALA A 43 0.51 14.40 -15.58
C ALA A 43 1.02 15.79 -15.19
N LYS A 44 0.20 16.61 -14.51
CA LYS A 44 0.62 17.92 -13.99
C LYS A 44 1.57 17.83 -12.79
N PHE A 45 1.56 16.70 -12.09
CA PHE A 45 2.34 16.48 -10.87
C PHE A 45 3.50 15.51 -11.06
N LEU A 46 3.47 14.69 -12.10
CA LEU A 46 4.50 13.70 -12.38
C LEU A 46 5.57 14.29 -13.32
N PRO A 47 6.85 13.87 -13.17
CA PRO A 47 7.87 14.27 -14.12
C PRO A 47 7.58 13.69 -15.51
N PRO A 48 8.11 14.30 -16.59
CA PRO A 48 8.04 13.72 -17.93
C PRO A 48 8.62 12.29 -17.97
N PRO A 49 8.13 11.42 -18.86
CA PRO A 49 8.66 10.08 -19.01
C PRO A 49 10.17 10.07 -19.25
N ASN A 50 10.89 9.20 -18.54
CA ASN A 50 12.30 8.95 -18.79
C ASN A 50 12.47 7.62 -19.56
N PRO A 51 12.92 7.63 -20.83
CA PRO A 51 13.04 6.42 -21.64
C PRO A 51 13.90 5.32 -21.01
N GLN A 52 14.95 5.68 -20.25
CA GLN A 52 15.84 4.71 -19.61
C GLN A 52 15.11 3.88 -18.54
N VAL A 53 14.08 4.46 -17.92
CA VAL A 53 13.29 3.82 -16.87
C VAL A 53 12.30 2.80 -17.46
N SER A 54 11.76 3.07 -18.64
CA SER A 54 10.79 2.19 -19.32
C SER A 54 11.38 0.84 -19.71
N THR A 55 12.60 0.81 -20.24
CA THR A 55 13.30 -0.42 -20.67
C THR A 55 13.54 -1.39 -19.50
N LEU A 56 13.71 -0.86 -18.28
CA LEU A 56 13.91 -1.69 -17.08
C LEU A 56 12.65 -2.46 -16.67
N LEU A 57 11.45 -1.96 -16.98
CA LEU A 57 10.19 -2.57 -16.54
C LEU A 57 9.79 -3.79 -17.40
N GLU A 58 10.16 -3.81 -18.68
CA GLU A 58 9.85 -4.92 -19.60
C GLU A 58 10.52 -6.24 -19.22
N SER A 59 11.67 -6.17 -18.54
CA SER A 59 12.38 -7.35 -18.03
C SER A 59 11.80 -7.92 -16.72
N GLN A 60 10.81 -7.26 -16.12
CA GLN A 60 10.27 -7.59 -14.79
C GLN A 60 9.04 -8.50 -14.82
N ILE A 61 8.85 -9.33 -15.85
CA ILE A 61 7.72 -10.27 -15.87
C ILE A 61 7.84 -11.22 -14.68
N ILE A 62 7.04 -10.96 -13.65
CA ILE A 62 6.90 -11.82 -12.48
C ILE A 62 6.20 -13.08 -12.98
N SER A 63 6.98 -14.15 -13.17
CA SER A 63 6.43 -15.49 -13.28
C SER A 63 5.62 -15.77 -12.02
N CYS A 64 4.31 -15.96 -12.16
CA CYS A 64 3.51 -16.53 -11.09
C CYS A 64 4.08 -17.92 -10.81
N ASP A 65 4.33 -18.26 -9.55
CA ASP A 65 4.57 -19.66 -9.24
C ASP A 65 3.28 -20.44 -9.52
N ASN A 66 3.41 -21.67 -10.03
CA ASN A 66 2.27 -22.56 -10.24
C ASN A 66 1.86 -23.25 -8.93
N ASN A 67 2.19 -22.65 -7.78
CA ASN A 67 1.91 -23.24 -6.49
C ASN A 67 0.42 -23.09 -6.18
N GLN A 68 -0.12 -24.08 -5.48
CA GLN A 68 -1.49 -24.01 -5.01
C GLN A 68 -1.58 -23.03 -3.82
N HIS A 69 -2.43 -22.02 -3.96
CA HIS A 69 -2.69 -21.02 -2.92
C HIS A 69 -4.09 -21.21 -2.34
N ILE A 70 -4.23 -21.10 -1.02
CA ILE A 70 -5.53 -21.12 -0.33
C ILE A 70 -5.84 -19.71 0.17
N SER A 71 -7.01 -19.19 -0.20
CA SER A 71 -7.51 -17.91 0.29
C SER A 71 -8.46 -18.10 1.47
N LYS A 72 -8.26 -17.33 2.55
CA LYS A 72 -9.13 -17.32 3.73
C LYS A 72 -9.52 -15.88 4.09
N ILE A 73 -10.72 -15.70 4.61
CA ILE A 73 -11.23 -14.41 5.10
C ILE A 73 -11.16 -14.42 6.63
N PHE A 74 -10.55 -13.38 7.20
CA PHE A 74 -10.51 -13.14 8.64
C PHE A 74 -11.20 -11.81 8.95
N VAL A 75 -12.09 -11.82 9.92
CA VAL A 75 -12.90 -10.64 10.28
C VAL A 75 -12.42 -10.09 11.62
N PHE A 76 -12.09 -8.80 11.64
CA PHE A 76 -11.81 -8.03 12.85
C PHE A 76 -12.99 -7.09 13.10
N ASP A 77 -13.81 -7.41 14.09
CA ASP A 77 -14.94 -6.57 14.46
C ASP A 77 -14.49 -5.25 15.14
N ALA A 78 -15.47 -4.38 15.41
CA ALA A 78 -15.21 -3.07 15.99
C ALA A 78 -14.61 -3.16 17.40
N SER A 79 -15.10 -4.09 18.25
CA SER A 79 -14.63 -4.29 19.62
C SER A 79 -13.21 -4.85 19.65
N THR A 80 -12.91 -5.85 18.82
CA THR A 80 -11.55 -6.41 18.65
C THR A 80 -10.61 -5.34 18.16
N THR A 81 -11.00 -4.55 17.15
CA THR A 81 -10.18 -3.45 16.64
C THR A 81 -9.91 -2.40 17.72
N ALA A 82 -10.91 -2.03 18.52
CA ALA A 82 -10.74 -1.07 19.62
C ALA A 82 -9.78 -1.60 20.69
N SER A 83 -9.90 -2.88 21.07
CA SER A 83 -9.00 -3.55 22.00
C SER A 83 -7.56 -3.58 21.48
N LEU A 84 -7.36 -3.91 20.20
CA LEU A 84 -6.05 -3.90 19.55
C LEU A 84 -5.44 -2.49 19.52
N LYS A 85 -6.24 -1.46 19.26
CA LYS A 85 -5.78 -0.06 19.34
C LYS A 85 -5.30 0.31 20.73
N ALA A 86 -6.06 -0.02 21.78
CA ALA A 86 -5.67 0.26 23.16
C ALA A 86 -4.33 -0.43 23.53
N LYS A 87 -4.16 -1.69 23.10
CA LYS A 87 -2.91 -2.45 23.34
C LYS A 87 -1.72 -2.00 22.50
N ALA A 88 -1.95 -1.21 21.44
CA ALA A 88 -0.91 -0.75 20.53
C ALA A 88 -0.38 0.65 20.85
N ILE A 89 -0.93 1.31 21.86
CA ILE A 89 -0.50 2.65 22.28
C ILE A 89 0.95 2.59 22.74
N SER A 90 1.77 3.52 22.26
CA SER A 90 3.15 3.73 22.71
C SER A 90 3.48 5.22 22.67
N ASP A 91 4.61 5.60 23.25
CA ASP A 91 5.11 6.99 23.19
C ASP A 91 5.32 7.46 21.73
N VAL A 92 5.68 6.52 20.83
CA VAL A 92 5.88 6.79 19.40
C VAL A 92 4.54 6.88 18.66
N VAL A 93 3.55 6.09 19.06
CA VAL A 93 2.23 6.01 18.43
C VAL A 93 1.13 6.13 19.49
N PRO A 94 0.85 7.35 19.98
CA PRO A 94 -0.16 7.56 21.02
C PRO A 94 -1.58 7.30 20.50
N VAL A 95 -1.80 7.45 19.20
CA VAL A 95 -3.09 7.19 18.53
C VAL A 95 -2.89 6.24 17.34
N PRO A 96 -2.99 4.92 17.56
CA PRO A 96 -2.91 3.92 16.50
C PRO A 96 -4.14 3.94 15.58
N THR A 97 -3.92 3.84 14.28
CA THR A 97 -4.99 3.70 13.28
C THR A 97 -5.44 2.24 13.16
N ARG A 98 -6.65 2.01 12.62
CA ARG A 98 -7.14 0.66 12.33
C ARG A 98 -6.21 -0.10 11.38
N VAL A 99 -5.71 0.59 10.35
CA VAL A 99 -4.82 -0.02 9.34
C VAL A 99 -3.52 -0.46 9.98
N GLU A 100 -2.93 0.35 10.86
CA GLU A 100 -1.68 0.00 11.55
C GLU A 100 -1.84 -1.23 12.44
N VAL A 101 -2.84 -1.25 13.31
CA VAL A 101 -2.99 -2.36 14.27
C VAL A 101 -3.33 -3.68 13.57
N VAL A 102 -4.20 -3.66 12.55
CA VAL A 102 -4.53 -4.87 11.78
C VAL A 102 -3.31 -5.34 10.98
N SER A 103 -2.57 -4.41 10.36
CA SER A 103 -1.36 -4.77 9.60
C SER A 103 -0.27 -5.34 10.51
N ALA A 104 -0.10 -4.79 11.71
CA ALA A 104 0.84 -5.30 12.70
C ALA A 104 0.47 -6.70 13.18
N VAL A 105 -0.81 -6.98 13.45
CA VAL A 105 -1.27 -8.34 13.81
C VAL A 105 -1.00 -9.33 12.68
N ILE A 106 -1.34 -8.98 11.44
CA ILE A 106 -1.08 -9.88 10.30
C ILE A 106 0.43 -10.09 10.11
N TRP A 107 1.23 -9.03 10.24
CA TRP A 107 2.68 -9.12 10.16
C TRP A 107 3.25 -10.03 11.24
N LYS A 108 2.79 -9.89 12.49
CA LYS A 108 3.14 -10.79 13.60
C LYS A 108 2.83 -12.25 13.28
N CYS A 109 1.66 -12.55 12.70
CA CYS A 109 1.31 -13.90 12.28
C CYS A 109 2.23 -14.43 11.16
N ALA A 110 2.58 -13.59 10.19
CA ALA A 110 3.51 -13.95 9.12
C ALA A 110 4.93 -14.23 9.64
N MET A 111 5.40 -13.44 10.62
CA MET A 111 6.66 -13.69 11.33
C MET A 111 6.64 -15.04 12.05
N ALA A 112 5.57 -15.33 12.79
CA ALA A 112 5.43 -16.60 13.52
C ALA A 112 5.45 -17.80 12.56
N ALA A 113 4.77 -17.70 11.42
CA ALA A 113 4.73 -18.73 10.40
C ALA A 113 6.08 -18.96 9.67
N THR A 114 7.02 -18.02 9.76
CA THR A 114 8.31 -18.06 9.07
C THR A 114 9.52 -18.16 10.02
N SER A 115 9.28 -18.26 11.32
CA SER A 115 10.28 -18.21 12.40
C SER A 115 11.38 -19.29 12.34
N GLY A 116 11.14 -20.43 11.68
CA GLY A 116 12.12 -21.51 11.50
C GLY A 116 13.12 -21.36 10.34
N ILE A 117 13.07 -20.25 9.58
CA ILE A 117 13.84 -20.06 8.34
C ILE A 117 15.21 -19.39 8.58
N GLY A 118 15.63 -19.19 9.84
CA GLY A 118 16.93 -18.58 10.17
C GLY A 118 17.01 -17.08 9.81
N ARG A 119 15.88 -16.37 9.87
CA ARG A 119 15.79 -14.98 9.40
C ARG A 119 16.25 -13.98 10.45
N ARG A 120 17.21 -13.11 10.09
CA ARG A 120 17.80 -12.08 10.97
C ARG A 120 16.97 -10.79 11.11
N SER A 121 16.07 -10.54 10.17
CA SER A 121 15.21 -9.35 10.14
C SER A 121 13.83 -9.69 9.59
N SER A 122 12.83 -8.92 10.00
CA SER A 122 11.44 -9.02 9.54
C SER A 122 11.05 -7.75 8.79
N CYS A 123 10.23 -7.90 7.74
CA CYS A 123 9.88 -6.81 6.85
C CYS A 123 8.43 -6.92 6.35
N LEU A 124 7.69 -5.81 6.48
CA LEU A 124 6.33 -5.64 5.96
C LEU A 124 6.35 -4.54 4.89
N ILE A 125 5.69 -4.81 3.77
CA ILE A 125 5.54 -3.86 2.67
C ILE A 125 4.08 -3.42 2.55
N GLN A 126 3.85 -2.13 2.37
CA GLN A 126 2.51 -1.56 2.19
C GLN A 126 2.45 -0.57 1.05
N ASN A 127 1.39 -0.66 0.25
CA ASN A 127 1.05 0.38 -0.72
C ASN A 127 0.35 1.55 -0.03
N VAL A 128 0.81 2.76 -0.34
CA VAL A 128 0.31 4.01 0.21
C VAL A 128 -0.26 4.87 -0.92
N ASN A 129 -1.51 5.28 -0.78
CA ASN A 129 -2.12 6.27 -1.68
C ASN A 129 -1.49 7.64 -1.45
N MET A 130 -0.81 8.16 -2.47
CA MET A 130 -0.05 9.40 -2.36
C MET A 130 -0.82 10.65 -2.75
N ARG A 131 -2.05 10.55 -3.28
CA ARG A 131 -2.83 11.71 -3.77
C ARG A 131 -2.93 12.84 -2.73
N LYS A 132 -3.29 12.50 -1.48
CA LYS A 132 -3.42 13.46 -0.38
C LYS A 132 -2.08 13.88 0.26
N ARG A 133 -0.97 13.30 -0.19
CA ARG A 133 0.36 13.42 0.42
C ARG A 133 1.35 14.24 -0.41
N PHE A 134 0.98 14.55 -1.66
CA PHE A 134 1.67 15.52 -2.49
C PHE A 134 1.47 16.93 -1.96
N VAL A 135 2.39 17.83 -2.31
CA VAL A 135 2.29 19.27 -2.03
C VAL A 135 2.38 20.03 -3.36
N PRO A 136 1.30 20.69 -3.81
CA PRO A 136 -0.06 20.62 -3.26
C PRO A 136 -0.69 19.22 -3.44
N PRO A 137 -1.74 18.86 -2.70
CA PRO A 137 -2.44 17.59 -2.86
C PRO A 137 -2.99 17.42 -4.28
N MET A 138 -2.91 16.20 -4.81
CA MET A 138 -3.54 15.87 -6.09
C MET A 138 -5.08 15.84 -5.96
N PRO A 139 -5.82 16.08 -7.06
CA PRO A 139 -7.25 15.87 -7.08
C PRO A 139 -7.63 14.46 -6.61
N LYS A 140 -8.67 14.36 -5.76
CA LYS A 140 -9.15 13.09 -5.19
C LYS A 140 -9.48 12.06 -6.29
N HIS A 141 -9.99 12.54 -7.42
CA HIS A 141 -10.52 11.76 -8.53
C HIS A 141 -9.57 11.68 -9.73
N CYS A 142 -8.31 12.03 -9.51
CA CYS A 142 -7.26 11.85 -10.49
C CYS A 142 -7.11 10.38 -10.87
N VAL A 143 -7.24 10.09 -12.16
CA VAL A 143 -7.09 8.75 -12.72
C VAL A 143 -5.61 8.43 -12.92
N GLY A 144 -5.22 7.20 -12.61
CA GLY A 144 -3.88 6.69 -12.81
C GLY A 144 -3.35 5.92 -11.60
N ASN A 145 -2.06 5.62 -11.62
CA ASN A 145 -1.34 5.04 -10.50
C ASN A 145 -0.63 6.15 -9.71
N VAL A 146 -1.10 6.44 -8.49
CA VAL A 146 -0.49 7.41 -7.57
C VAL A 146 -0.25 6.71 -6.23
N VAL A 147 0.65 5.73 -6.29
CA VAL A 147 0.98 4.82 -5.19
C VAL A 147 2.48 4.85 -4.95
N ALA A 148 2.87 4.87 -3.67
CA ALA A 148 4.24 4.63 -3.26
C ALA A 148 4.28 3.47 -2.26
N VAL A 149 5.47 2.89 -2.09
CA VAL A 149 5.67 1.73 -1.23
C VAL A 149 6.31 2.16 0.08
N SER A 150 5.63 1.89 1.20
CA SER A 150 6.17 1.99 2.54
C SER A 150 6.76 0.65 2.96
N VAL A 151 7.94 0.68 3.56
CA VAL A 151 8.63 -0.50 4.08
C VAL A 151 8.80 -0.33 5.58
N ALA A 152 8.33 -1.30 6.34
CA ALA A 152 8.52 -1.38 7.79
C ALA A 152 9.45 -2.57 8.08
N SER A 153 10.40 -2.39 9.00
CA SER A 153 11.35 -3.46 9.35
C SER A 153 11.55 -3.57 10.85
N CYS A 154 11.73 -4.80 11.34
CA CYS A 154 12.01 -5.15 12.73
C CYS A 154 13.28 -6.01 12.78
N LYS A 155 14.29 -5.63 13.58
CA LYS A 155 15.53 -6.40 13.75
C LYS A 155 15.39 -7.35 14.94
N GLY A 156 15.80 -8.61 14.77
CA GLY A 156 15.44 -9.72 15.66
C GLY A 156 16.25 -9.89 16.95
N GLU A 157 16.83 -8.83 17.54
CA GLU A 157 17.72 -8.99 18.70
C GLU A 157 17.03 -8.91 20.06
N ASN A 158 15.85 -8.29 20.18
CA ASN A 158 15.03 -8.31 21.39
C ASN A 158 13.56 -8.13 21.02
N ASP A 159 12.73 -9.11 21.35
CA ASP A 159 11.27 -8.99 21.53
C ASP A 159 10.48 -8.18 20.47
N CYS A 160 10.96 -8.13 19.22
CA CYS A 160 10.42 -7.31 18.12
C CYS A 160 9.06 -7.83 17.59
N SER A 161 8.31 -8.57 18.41
CA SER A 161 7.04 -9.20 18.08
C SER A 161 5.86 -8.61 18.85
N ASP A 162 6.09 -7.70 19.80
CA ASP A 162 4.99 -7.04 20.49
C ASP A 162 4.25 -6.07 19.55
N LEU A 163 2.95 -5.89 19.82
CA LEU A 163 2.07 -5.12 18.96
C LEU A 163 2.46 -3.63 18.88
N PRO A 164 2.74 -2.93 20.00
CA PRO A 164 3.25 -1.55 19.97
C PRO A 164 4.50 -1.35 19.12
N THR A 165 5.50 -2.23 19.22
CA THR A 165 6.74 -2.12 18.44
C THR A 165 6.47 -2.26 16.95
N LEU A 166 5.69 -3.27 16.54
CA LEU A 166 5.34 -3.46 15.12
C LEU A 166 4.55 -2.27 14.55
N VAL A 167 3.60 -1.73 15.33
CA VAL A 167 2.85 -0.52 14.97
C VAL A 167 3.78 0.69 14.83
N SER A 168 4.76 0.82 15.72
CA SER A 168 5.76 1.90 15.67
C SER A 168 6.64 1.78 14.42
N CYS A 169 7.07 0.57 14.05
CA CYS A 169 7.80 0.32 12.81
C CYS A 169 6.98 0.68 11.57
N ILE A 170 5.69 0.33 11.54
CA ILE A 170 4.77 0.71 10.45
C ILE A 170 4.64 2.21 10.33
N ARG A 171 4.38 2.91 11.45
CA ARG A 171 4.27 4.38 11.48
C ARG A 171 5.58 5.02 11.00
N LYS A 172 6.72 4.52 11.47
CA LYS A 172 8.04 5.01 11.07
C LYS A 172 8.27 4.88 9.57
N GLY A 173 8.01 3.72 8.98
CA GLY A 173 8.16 3.53 7.52
C GLY A 173 7.32 4.52 6.71
N LEU A 174 6.09 4.81 7.16
CA LEU A 174 5.24 5.82 6.54
C LEU A 174 5.81 7.24 6.71
N LEU A 175 6.31 7.58 7.90
CA LEU A 175 6.90 8.89 8.18
C LEU A 175 8.21 9.14 7.43
N GLU A 176 8.98 8.10 7.12
CA GLU A 176 10.18 8.19 6.27
C GLU A 176 9.83 8.29 4.78
N LEU A 177 8.71 7.71 4.36
CA LEU A 177 8.23 7.76 2.98
C LEU A 177 7.74 9.17 2.60
N ILE A 178 6.87 9.75 3.42
CA ILE A 178 6.13 10.98 3.07
C ILE A 178 7.05 12.17 2.68
N PRO A 179 8.14 12.48 3.40
CA PRO A 179 9.01 13.61 3.08
C PRO A 179 9.60 13.55 1.67
N LYS A 180 9.86 12.34 1.13
CA LYS A 180 10.42 12.14 -0.22
C LYS A 180 9.52 12.66 -1.34
N TYR A 181 8.24 12.88 -1.07
CA TYR A 181 7.25 13.32 -2.06
C TYR A 181 6.77 14.77 -1.85
N LYS A 182 7.35 15.48 -0.88
CA LYS A 182 6.99 16.88 -0.58
C LYS A 182 7.67 17.86 -1.53
N ASP A 183 8.99 17.76 -1.66
CA ASP A 183 9.77 18.59 -2.57
C ASP A 183 9.75 18.02 -4.00
N LYS A 184 9.68 18.89 -5.01
CA LYS A 184 9.58 18.47 -6.41
C LYS A 184 10.80 17.67 -6.86
N GLN A 185 12.00 18.11 -6.52
CA GLN A 185 13.23 17.45 -6.97
C GLN A 185 13.37 16.07 -6.33
N GLU A 186 13.17 15.97 -5.01
CA GLU A 186 13.20 14.69 -4.30
C GLU A 186 12.08 13.74 -4.75
N ARG A 187 10.90 14.28 -5.03
CA ARG A 187 9.78 13.52 -5.55
C ARG A 187 10.08 12.94 -6.92
N ASP A 188 10.62 13.73 -7.84
CA ASP A 188 10.92 13.27 -9.19
C ASP A 188 12.01 12.18 -9.15
N LYS A 189 13.03 12.33 -8.28
CA LYS A 189 14.01 11.26 -7.98
C LYS A 189 13.32 10.00 -7.45
N ALA A 190 12.42 10.14 -6.47
CA ALA A 190 11.69 9.02 -5.88
C ALA A 190 10.82 8.30 -6.92
N ILE A 191 10.19 9.03 -7.84
CA ILE A 191 9.38 8.48 -8.94
C ILE A 191 10.27 7.69 -9.92
N PHE A 192 11.40 8.25 -10.35
CA PHE A 192 12.31 7.55 -11.25
C PHE A 192 12.97 6.32 -10.62
N ALA A 193 13.11 6.28 -9.30
CA ALA A 193 13.61 5.12 -8.58
C ALA A 193 12.59 3.96 -8.45
N ILE A 194 11.30 4.17 -8.74
CA ILE A 194 10.25 3.16 -8.54
C ILE A 194 10.58 1.83 -9.23
N PRO A 195 11.01 1.77 -10.51
CA PRO A 195 11.25 0.48 -11.16
C PRO A 195 12.44 -0.28 -10.58
N TYR A 196 13.48 0.43 -10.12
CA TYR A 196 14.60 -0.18 -9.39
C TYR A 196 14.13 -0.73 -8.04
N ASN A 197 13.40 0.08 -7.27
CA ASN A 197 12.85 -0.35 -5.98
C ASN A 197 11.91 -1.55 -6.14
N SER A 198 11.04 -1.55 -7.16
CA SER A 198 10.15 -2.67 -7.47
C SER A 198 10.93 -3.97 -7.76
N MET A 199 12.04 -3.86 -8.50
CA MET A 199 12.92 -4.99 -8.79
C MET A 199 13.61 -5.51 -7.52
N GLU A 200 14.14 -4.63 -6.67
CA GLU A 200 14.75 -5.01 -5.40
C GLU A 200 13.72 -5.66 -4.46
N LEU A 201 12.50 -5.13 -4.37
CA LEU A 201 11.43 -5.74 -3.59
C LEU A 201 11.07 -7.13 -4.13
N THR A 202 10.99 -7.30 -5.45
CA THR A 202 10.74 -8.61 -6.07
C THR A 202 11.85 -9.62 -5.73
N ARG A 203 13.12 -9.17 -5.74
CA ARG A 203 14.27 -9.99 -5.32
C ARG A 203 14.17 -10.35 -3.84
N ALA A 204 13.85 -9.39 -2.98
CA ALA A 204 13.67 -9.60 -1.55
C ALA A 204 12.54 -10.60 -1.25
N PHE A 205 11.41 -10.55 -1.99
CA PHE A 205 10.36 -11.57 -1.91
C PHE A 205 10.87 -12.96 -2.26
N ARG A 206 11.60 -13.10 -3.38
CA ARG A 206 12.19 -14.39 -3.81
C ARG A 206 13.20 -14.94 -2.79
N ARG A 207 13.97 -14.06 -2.16
CA ARG A 207 14.91 -14.40 -1.08
C ARG A 207 14.24 -14.62 0.27
N ARG A 208 12.91 -14.48 0.36
CA ARG A 208 12.10 -14.60 1.60
C ARG A 208 12.52 -13.60 2.68
N GLU A 209 13.04 -12.45 2.28
CA GLU A 209 13.42 -11.34 3.16
C GLU A 209 12.22 -10.49 3.58
N VAL A 210 11.09 -10.61 2.87
CA VAL A 210 9.83 -9.94 3.16
C VAL A 210 8.84 -10.95 3.73
N ASP A 211 8.24 -10.62 4.88
CA ASP A 211 7.18 -11.43 5.49
C ASP A 211 5.92 -11.43 4.67
N ILE A 212 5.48 -10.22 4.32
CA ILE A 212 4.15 -10.03 3.75
C ILE A 212 4.06 -8.70 3.01
N TYR A 213 3.30 -8.73 1.91
CA TYR A 213 2.85 -7.56 1.17
C TYR A 213 1.39 -7.27 1.49
N LEU A 214 1.07 -6.07 1.98
CA LEU A 214 -0.30 -5.69 2.31
C LEU A 214 -0.82 -4.55 1.44
N ASN A 215 -2.05 -4.73 0.96
CA ASN A 215 -2.81 -3.71 0.26
C ASN A 215 -4.05 -3.34 1.08
N SER A 216 -4.01 -2.21 1.78
CA SER A 216 -5.18 -1.75 2.52
C SER A 216 -6.18 -1.08 1.59
N TRP A 217 -7.43 -1.56 1.61
CA TRP A 217 -8.56 -0.90 0.95
C TRP A 217 -9.42 -0.11 1.94
N CYS A 218 -8.98 0.01 3.19
CA CYS A 218 -9.66 0.84 4.18
C CYS A 218 -9.62 2.32 3.75
N GLY A 219 -10.76 3.01 3.91
CA GLY A 219 -10.89 4.43 3.62
C GLY A 219 -11.25 4.74 2.16
N TYR A 220 -11.40 3.73 1.31
CA TYR A 220 -12.12 3.88 0.04
C TYR A 220 -13.62 3.68 0.29
N GLN A 221 -14.42 4.52 -0.35
CA GLN A 221 -15.88 4.35 -0.41
C GLN A 221 -16.13 3.28 -1.47
N PHE A 222 -16.77 2.19 -1.07
CA PHE A 222 -17.08 1.06 -1.95
C PHE A 222 -18.40 0.39 -1.57
N TYR A 223 -18.75 0.45 -0.28
CA TYR A 223 -20.01 -0.07 0.25
C TYR A 223 -21.05 1.05 0.53
N ASP A 224 -20.73 2.29 0.17
CA ASP A 224 -21.63 3.45 0.26
C ASP A 224 -22.49 3.55 -1.02
#